data_AF-A0A928RQP1-F1
#
_entry.id   AF-A0A928RQP1-F1
#
_cell.length_a   1.000
_cell.length_b   1.000
_cell.length_c   1.000
_cell.angle_alpha   90.00
_cell.angle_beta   90.00
_cell.angle_gamma   90.00
#
_symmetry.space_group_name_H-M   'P 1'
#
loop_
_entity.id
_entity.type
_entity.pdbx_description
1 polymer ?
#
loop_
_entity_poly.entity_id
_entity_poly.type
_entity_poly.pdbx_seq_one_letter_code
_entity_poly.pdbx_strand_id
1 'polypeptide(L)'
;MNYATIKWTDIANGEGVRISLFVSGCTHRCKNCFNQIAWDFAYGEVFDETVQKKILDELGSGYIAGLSLLGGEPLEPQNQAALLPFIKKVKELYPNKTIWCYTGFVLDESTGVLKETHKNTPFTKSLISAFDVLVDGPYVEELKDIRLKFRGSSNQRVIDVQKTLKKGECVLYLD
;
A
#
# COMPACT_ATOMS: atom_id res chain seq x y z
N MET A 1 -0.30 13.06 7.69
CA MET A 1 -1.49 12.27 7.28
C MET A 1 -2.13 11.68 8.52
N ASN A 2 -3.41 11.31 8.45
CA ASN A 2 -4.05 10.49 9.47
C ASN A 2 -4.09 9.02 9.03
N TYR A 3 -4.32 8.13 9.99
CA TYR A 3 -4.57 6.72 9.76
C TYR A 3 -5.86 6.29 10.45
N ALA A 4 -6.62 5.43 9.79
CA ALA A 4 -7.90 4.92 10.28
C ALA A 4 -7.70 3.84 11.35
N THR A 5 -6.78 2.90 11.12
CA THR A 5 -6.46 1.83 12.08
C THR A 5 -5.12 1.17 11.77
N ILE A 6 -4.55 0.49 12.76
CA ILE A 6 -3.40 -0.40 12.59
C ILE A 6 -3.80 -1.78 13.07
N LYS A 7 -3.63 -2.78 12.21
CA LYS A 7 -3.72 -4.19 12.61
C LYS A 7 -2.32 -4.72 12.85
N TRP A 8 -2.05 -5.16 14.08
CA TRP A 8 -0.71 -5.58 14.50
C TRP A 8 -0.37 -7.02 14.06
N THR A 9 -1.39 -7.86 13.89
CA THR A 9 -1.26 -9.28 13.49
C THR A 9 -2.27 -9.62 12.40
N ASP A 10 -1.97 -9.19 11.18
CA ASP A 10 -2.85 -9.34 10.02
C ASP A 10 -2.35 -10.42 9.06
N ILE A 11 -3.26 -11.25 8.57
CA ILE A 11 -2.97 -12.32 7.60
C ILE A 11 -3.75 -12.14 6.29
N ALA A 12 -4.57 -11.10 6.19
CA ALA A 12 -5.44 -10.87 5.03
C ALA A 12 -4.77 -10.02 3.95
N ASN A 13 -3.82 -9.16 4.32
CA ASN A 13 -3.32 -8.09 3.44
C ASN A 13 -1.90 -8.33 2.93
N GLY A 14 -1.54 -9.59 2.72
CA GLY A 14 -0.28 -10.04 2.12
C GLY A 14 0.19 -11.34 2.73
N GLU A 15 1.29 -11.89 2.22
CA GLU A 15 1.84 -13.15 2.73
C GLU A 15 2.50 -12.99 4.12
N GLY A 16 2.30 -14.00 4.96
CA GLY A 16 2.77 -14.06 6.35
C GLY A 16 1.91 -13.26 7.33
N VAL A 17 2.31 -13.22 8.60
CA VAL A 17 1.70 -12.31 9.59
C VAL A 17 2.31 -10.92 9.38
N ARG A 18 1.48 -9.90 9.24
CA ARG A 18 1.89 -8.54 8.84
C ARG A 18 1.34 -7.52 9.81
N ILE A 19 2.03 -6.39 9.88
CA ILE A 19 1.43 -5.17 10.41
C ILE A 19 0.78 -4.45 9.24
N SER A 20 -0.49 -4.11 9.36
CA SER A 20 -1.23 -3.40 8.31
C SER A 20 -1.62 -2.02 8.79
N LEU A 21 -1.08 -1.00 8.12
CA LEU A 21 -1.42 0.41 8.33
C LEU A 21 -2.53 0.82 7.37
N PHE A 22 -3.72 1.06 7.92
CA PHE A 22 -4.87 1.57 7.17
C PHE A 22 -4.81 3.10 7.22
N VAL A 23 -4.32 3.75 6.16
CA VAL A 23 -4.26 5.21 6.06
C VAL A 23 -5.65 5.82 5.90
N SER A 24 -5.78 7.11 6.20
CA SER A 24 -6.98 7.89 5.92
C SER A 24 -6.82 8.75 4.66
N GLY A 25 -7.93 9.12 4.03
CA GLY A 25 -7.99 9.85 2.78
C GLY A 25 -8.06 8.94 1.56
N CYS A 26 -9.12 9.08 0.77
CA CYS A 26 -9.27 8.38 -0.51
C CYS A 26 -10.24 9.13 -1.41
N THR A 27 -9.80 9.49 -2.62
CA THR A 27 -10.66 10.17 -3.60
C THR A 27 -11.44 9.21 -4.51
N HIS A 28 -11.14 7.91 -4.52
CA HIS A 28 -11.80 6.94 -5.40
C HIS A 28 -13.28 6.73 -5.06
N ARG A 29 -13.63 6.68 -3.77
CA ARG A 29 -15.00 6.45 -3.27
C ARG A 29 -15.73 5.30 -3.96
N CYS A 30 -15.04 4.15 -4.10
CA CYS A 30 -15.57 3.00 -4.82
C CYS A 30 -16.94 2.56 -4.29
N LYS A 31 -17.81 2.10 -5.19
CA LYS A 31 -19.10 1.49 -4.84
C LYS A 31 -18.87 0.33 -3.87
N ASN A 32 -19.67 0.27 -2.80
CA ASN A 32 -19.56 -0.74 -1.74
C ASN A 32 -18.16 -0.83 -1.08
N CYS A 33 -17.38 0.25 -1.08
CA CYS A 33 -16.12 0.30 -0.36
C CYS A 33 -16.35 -0.11 1.10
N PHE A 34 -15.59 -1.08 1.60
CA PHE A 34 -15.72 -1.58 2.97
C PHE A 34 -15.11 -0.61 4.00
N ASN A 35 -14.37 0.41 3.54
CA ASN A 35 -13.67 1.37 4.38
C ASN A 35 -14.07 2.83 4.05
N GLN A 36 -15.36 3.08 3.84
CA GLN A 36 -15.88 4.41 3.45
C GLN A 36 -15.49 5.51 4.43
N ILE A 37 -15.36 5.16 5.71
CA ILE A 37 -14.98 6.10 6.74
C ILE A 37 -13.58 6.69 6.51
N ALA A 38 -12.68 5.91 5.90
CA ALA A 38 -11.34 6.36 5.53
C ALA A 38 -11.29 7.20 4.24
N TRP A 39 -12.43 7.53 3.62
CA TRP A 39 -12.47 8.51 2.53
C TRP A 39 -12.12 9.91 3.02
N ASP A 40 -12.48 10.23 4.26
CA ASP A 40 -12.13 11.49 4.89
C ASP A 40 -10.65 11.49 5.29
N PHE A 41 -9.90 12.49 4.81
CA PHE A 41 -8.48 12.67 5.12
C PHE A 41 -8.25 13.00 6.59
N ALA A 42 -9.25 13.54 7.29
CA ALA A 42 -9.17 13.88 8.70
C ALA A 42 -9.59 12.73 9.63
N TYR A 43 -10.12 11.63 9.09
CA TYR A 43 -10.59 10.51 9.91
C TYR A 43 -9.44 9.80 10.64
N GLY A 44 -9.72 9.30 11.85
CA GLY A 44 -8.79 8.51 12.65
C GLY A 44 -7.78 9.36 13.42
N GLU A 45 -6.57 8.84 13.57
CA GLU A 45 -5.51 9.43 14.39
C GLU A 45 -4.36 9.98 13.54
N VAL A 46 -3.59 10.91 14.09
CA VAL A 46 -2.42 11.47 13.40
C VAL A 46 -1.32 10.41 13.33
N PHE A 47 -0.74 10.22 12.14
CA PHE A 47 0.41 9.33 11.95
C PHE A 47 1.73 10.03 12.34
N ASP A 48 1.93 10.19 13.64
CA ASP A 48 3.08 10.89 14.22
C ASP A 48 4.30 9.97 14.46
N GLU A 49 5.38 10.53 15.02
CA GLU A 49 6.60 9.78 15.32
C GLU A 49 6.39 8.68 16.38
N THR A 50 5.45 8.87 17.32
CA THR A 50 5.12 7.88 18.36
C THR A 50 4.54 6.64 17.73
N VAL A 51 3.56 6.81 16.83
CA VAL A 51 2.93 5.73 16.09
C VAL A 51 3.93 5.04 15.17
N GLN A 52 4.75 5.81 14.45
CA GLN A 52 5.81 5.27 13.61
C GLN A 52 6.81 4.42 14.40
N LYS A 53 7.26 4.91 15.56
CA LYS A 53 8.17 4.16 16.43
C LYS A 53 7.54 2.84 16.87
N LYS A 54 6.27 2.85 17.27
CA LYS A 54 5.56 1.63 17.66
C LYS A 54 5.51 0.61 16.53
N ILE A 55 5.21 1.02 15.29
CA ILE A 55 5.22 0.10 14.14
C ILE A 55 6.64 -0.45 13.91
N LEU A 56 7.67 0.38 13.98
CA LEU A 56 9.05 -0.08 13.82
C LEU A 56 9.42 -1.12 14.89
N ASP A 57 9.14 -0.84 16.16
CA ASP A 57 9.44 -1.75 17.26
C ASP A 57 8.75 -3.12 17.05
N GLU A 58 7.46 -3.11 16.70
CA GLU A 58 6.67 -4.33 16.46
C GLU A 58 7.13 -5.08 15.19
N LEU A 59 7.55 -4.37 14.14
CA LEU A 59 8.20 -4.96 12.97
C LEU A 59 9.50 -5.67 13.35
N GLY A 60 10.13 -5.39 14.49
CA GLY A 60 11.29 -6.15 14.98
C GLY A 60 10.98 -7.60 15.32
N SER A 61 9.71 -7.96 15.51
CA SER A 61 9.30 -9.30 15.86
C SER A 61 9.58 -10.32 14.74
N GLY A 62 10.18 -11.46 15.11
CA GLY A 62 10.59 -12.49 14.15
C GLY A 62 9.43 -13.13 13.37
N TYR A 63 8.24 -13.19 13.97
CA TYR A 63 7.03 -13.75 13.34
C TYR A 63 6.32 -12.79 12.38
N ILE A 64 6.68 -11.49 12.39
CA ILE A 64 6.12 -10.51 11.46
C ILE A 64 6.89 -10.57 10.14
N ALA A 65 6.21 -10.90 9.05
CA ALA A 65 6.78 -10.97 7.70
C ALA A 65 7.03 -9.60 7.08
N GLY A 66 6.26 -8.58 7.49
CA GLY A 66 6.47 -7.21 7.03
C GLY A 66 5.27 -6.29 7.21
N LEU A 67 5.24 -5.24 6.39
CA LEU A 67 4.27 -4.13 6.46
C LEU A 67 3.32 -4.14 5.26
N SER A 68 2.05 -3.88 5.49
CA SER A 68 1.06 -3.61 4.42
C SER A 68 0.48 -2.20 4.57
N LEU A 69 0.45 -1.46 3.47
CA LEU A 69 -0.16 -0.13 3.36
C LEU A 69 -1.46 -0.25 2.58
N LEU A 70 -2.57 0.15 3.18
CA LEU A 70 -3.89 0.12 2.56
C LEU A 70 -4.85 1.07 3.30
N GLY A 71 -6.16 0.86 3.19
CA GLY A 71 -7.17 1.53 3.98
C GLY A 71 -7.97 2.53 3.16
N GLY A 72 -7.60 3.80 3.21
CA GLY A 72 -7.97 4.78 2.20
C GLY A 72 -7.14 4.53 0.93
N GLU A 73 -6.33 5.51 0.54
CA GLU A 73 -5.44 5.40 -0.61
C GLU A 73 -4.02 5.86 -0.21
N PRO A 74 -3.08 4.92 0.02
CA PRO A 74 -1.69 5.21 0.38
C PRO A 74 -0.99 6.14 -0.61
N LEU A 75 -1.35 6.06 -1.90
CA LEU A 75 -0.72 6.87 -2.94
C LEU A 75 -1.48 8.15 -3.26
N GLU A 76 -2.39 8.62 -2.40
CA GLU A 76 -2.84 10.02 -2.48
C GLU A 76 -1.66 10.97 -2.26
N PRO A 77 -1.58 12.10 -2.99
CA PRO A 77 -0.47 13.04 -2.89
C PRO A 77 -0.10 13.45 -1.45
N GLN A 78 -1.10 13.67 -0.59
CA GLN A 78 -0.90 14.06 0.82
C GLN A 78 -0.31 12.92 1.66
N ASN A 79 -0.58 11.67 1.31
CA ASN A 79 -0.11 10.49 2.03
C ASN A 79 1.33 10.13 1.61
N GLN A 80 1.68 10.29 0.32
CA GLN A 80 3.01 9.95 -0.19
C GLN A 80 4.15 10.67 0.56
N ALA A 81 3.99 11.97 0.82
CA ALA A 81 5.00 12.78 1.50
C ALA A 81 5.25 12.31 2.95
N ALA A 82 4.18 11.89 3.64
CA ALA A 82 4.27 11.38 5.01
C ALA A 82 4.81 9.94 5.07
N LEU A 83 4.48 9.12 4.07
CA LEU A 83 4.88 7.71 4.03
C LEU A 83 6.35 7.51 3.64
N LEU A 84 6.88 8.26 2.67
CA LEU A 84 8.22 7.98 2.13
C LEU A 84 9.34 7.93 3.19
N PRO A 85 9.47 8.90 4.12
CA PRO A 85 10.51 8.85 5.15
C PRO A 85 10.38 7.62 6.05
N PHE A 86 9.15 7.28 6.44
CA PHE A 86 8.85 6.12 7.27
C PHE A 86 9.21 4.81 6.56
N ILE A 87 8.80 4.66 5.30
CA ILE A 87 9.07 3.46 4.50
C ILE A 87 10.57 3.25 4.26
N LYS A 88 11.33 4.32 4.02
CA LYS A 88 12.80 4.24 3.95
C LYS A 88 13.38 3.70 5.25
N LYS A 89 12.91 4.19 6.41
CA LYS A 89 13.35 3.72 7.72
C LYS A 89 13.00 2.24 7.96
N VAL A 90 11.84 1.78 7.49
CA VAL A 90 11.47 0.35 7.53
C VAL A 90 12.46 -0.50 6.73
N LYS A 91 12.78 -0.12 5.48
CA LYS A 91 13.73 -0.89 4.64
C LYS A 91 15.15 -0.86 5.20
N GLU A 92 15.57 0.24 5.83
CA GLU A 92 16.88 0.36 6.48
C GLU A 92 17.00 -0.57 7.70
N LEU A 93 16.02 -0.55 8.60
CA LEU A 93 16.03 -1.36 9.82
C LEU A 93 15.73 -2.84 9.55
N TYR A 94 14.88 -3.13 8.58
CA TYR A 94 14.35 -4.46 8.32
C TYR A 94 14.43 -4.81 6.82
N PRO A 95 15.65 -4.91 6.24
CA PRO A 95 15.83 -5.11 4.79
C PRO A 95 15.19 -6.40 4.24
N ASN A 96 15.04 -7.41 5.11
CA ASN A 96 14.44 -8.70 4.76
C ASN A 96 12.92 -8.73 4.91
N LYS A 97 12.30 -7.69 5.47
CA LYS A 97 10.84 -7.62 5.61
C LYS A 97 10.23 -6.98 4.37
N THR A 98 9.16 -7.59 3.88
CA THR A 98 8.50 -7.14 2.66
C THR A 98 7.55 -5.99 2.95
N ILE A 99 7.41 -5.06 2.00
CA ILE A 99 6.42 -3.99 2.05
C ILE A 99 5.42 -4.20 0.91
N TRP A 100 4.16 -4.33 1.29
CA TRP A 100 3.03 -4.43 0.38
C TRP A 100 2.27 -3.11 0.37
N CYS A 101 1.79 -2.69 -0.80
CA CYS A 101 0.95 -1.51 -0.92
C CYS A 101 -0.27 -1.84 -1.79
N TYR A 102 -1.44 -1.39 -1.35
CA TYR A 102 -2.69 -1.49 -2.09
C TYR A 102 -3.06 -0.10 -2.59
N THR A 103 -3.36 0.03 -3.87
CA THR A 103 -3.73 1.31 -4.49
C THR A 103 -4.81 1.11 -5.55
N GLY A 104 -5.72 2.06 -5.65
CA GLY A 104 -6.70 2.17 -6.73
C GLY A 104 -6.12 2.77 -8.01
N PHE A 105 -4.85 3.22 -7.99
CA PHE A 105 -4.13 3.73 -9.16
C PHE A 105 -3.40 2.62 -9.90
N VAL A 106 -2.96 2.90 -11.12
CA VAL A 106 -2.28 1.92 -11.97
C VAL A 106 -0.82 2.29 -12.14
N LEU A 107 0.09 1.35 -11.88
CA LEU A 107 1.51 1.50 -12.14
C LEU A 107 1.76 1.61 -13.65
N ASP A 108 2.50 2.62 -14.06
CA ASP A 108 3.23 2.66 -15.33
C ASP A 108 4.60 2.03 -15.12
N GLU A 109 4.75 0.81 -15.62
CA GLU A 109 5.91 -0.04 -15.39
C GLU A 109 7.16 0.50 -16.10
N SER A 110 6.98 1.22 -17.20
CA SER A 110 8.07 1.78 -18.00
C SER A 110 8.72 2.99 -17.33
N THR A 111 7.94 3.75 -16.56
CA THR A 111 8.38 4.99 -15.90
C THR A 111 8.61 4.81 -14.40
N GLY A 112 7.95 3.82 -13.78
CA GLY A 112 7.96 3.56 -12.34
C GLY A 112 7.14 4.57 -11.53
N VAL A 113 6.14 5.18 -12.16
CA VAL A 113 5.17 6.11 -11.53
C VAL A 113 3.74 5.71 -11.87
N LEU A 114 2.74 6.46 -11.42
CA LEU A 114 1.33 6.15 -11.70
C LEU A 114 0.92 6.63 -13.10
N LYS A 115 0.02 5.90 -13.77
CA LYS A 115 -0.63 6.33 -15.01
C LYS A 115 -1.52 7.55 -14.78
N GLU A 116 -2.08 7.68 -13.59
CA GLU A 116 -2.81 8.85 -13.12
C GLU A 116 -1.85 10.01 -12.83
N THR A 117 -1.42 10.72 -13.87
CA THR A 117 -0.35 11.74 -13.79
C THR A 117 -0.57 12.80 -12.71
N HIS A 118 -1.81 13.20 -12.45
CA HIS A 118 -2.17 14.17 -11.42
C HIS A 118 -2.00 13.67 -9.98
N LYS A 119 -1.79 12.36 -9.78
CA LYS A 119 -1.47 11.75 -8.48
C LYS A 119 0.03 11.63 -8.24
N ASN A 120 0.84 11.81 -9.28
CA ASN A 120 2.29 11.77 -9.12
C ASN A 120 2.81 13.04 -8.44
N THR A 121 3.48 12.86 -7.32
CA THR A 121 4.31 13.86 -6.62
C THR A 121 5.81 13.55 -6.82
N PRO A 122 6.71 14.44 -6.38
CA PRO A 122 8.16 14.16 -6.33
C PRO A 122 8.53 12.91 -5.52
N PHE A 123 7.64 12.41 -4.66
CA PHE A 123 7.88 11.24 -3.82
C PHE A 123 7.48 9.91 -4.49
N THR A 124 6.60 9.95 -5.49
CA THR A 124 5.92 8.76 -6.03
C THR A 124 6.88 7.67 -6.46
N LYS A 125 7.86 8.02 -7.32
CA LYS A 125 8.81 7.05 -7.87
C LYS A 125 9.62 6.39 -6.77
N SER A 126 10.14 7.18 -5.82
CA SER A 126 10.92 6.67 -4.70
C SER A 126 10.08 5.81 -3.75
N LEU A 127 8.82 6.17 -3.54
CA LEU A 127 7.92 5.41 -2.69
C LEU A 127 7.56 4.06 -3.31
N ILE A 128 7.13 4.06 -4.59
CA ILE A 128 6.83 2.83 -5.33
C ILE A 128 8.05 1.91 -5.37
N SER A 129 9.24 2.46 -5.65
CA SER A 129 10.48 1.67 -5.74
C SER A 129 10.86 0.98 -4.42
N ALA A 130 10.35 1.45 -3.28
CA ALA A 130 10.60 0.87 -1.96
C ALA A 130 9.65 -0.31 -1.63
N PHE A 131 8.60 -0.51 -2.41
CA PHE A 131 7.66 -1.61 -2.23
C PHE A 131 8.20 -2.90 -2.85
N ASP A 132 7.84 -4.03 -2.23
CA ASP A 132 8.15 -5.35 -2.76
C ASP A 132 6.98 -5.88 -3.59
N VAL A 133 5.74 -5.65 -3.13
CA VAL A 133 4.50 -6.03 -3.84
C VAL A 133 3.54 -4.85 -3.92
N LEU A 134 2.93 -4.64 -5.09
CA LEU A 134 1.89 -3.64 -5.32
C LEU A 134 0.61 -4.33 -5.80
N VAL A 135 -0.49 -4.15 -5.07
CA VAL A 135 -1.82 -4.49 -5.54
C VAL A 135 -2.41 -3.23 -6.17
N ASP A 136 -2.45 -3.17 -7.49
CA ASP A 136 -2.81 -1.97 -8.25
C ASP A 136 -4.14 -2.11 -8.99
N GLY A 137 -4.69 -0.96 -9.37
CA GLY A 137 -5.92 -0.83 -10.13
C GLY A 137 -7.16 -0.57 -9.27
N PRO A 138 -8.16 0.15 -9.82
CA PRO A 138 -9.35 0.53 -9.08
C PRO A 138 -10.20 -0.71 -8.76
N TYR A 139 -10.86 -0.69 -7.61
CA TYR A 139 -11.86 -1.70 -7.31
C TYR A 139 -13.10 -1.50 -8.18
N VAL A 140 -13.51 -2.55 -8.90
CA VAL A 140 -14.73 -2.57 -9.73
C VAL A 140 -15.70 -3.61 -9.19
N GLU A 141 -16.86 -3.17 -8.67
CA GLU A 141 -17.84 -4.05 -8.03
C GLU A 141 -18.36 -5.15 -8.98
N GLU A 142 -18.52 -4.82 -10.26
CA GLU A 142 -18.99 -5.73 -11.29
C GLU A 142 -17.96 -6.82 -11.63
N LEU A 143 -16.69 -6.61 -11.27
CA LEU A 143 -15.59 -7.56 -11.43
C LEU A 143 -15.17 -8.22 -10.11
N LYS A 144 -15.98 -8.06 -9.05
CA LYS A 144 -15.72 -8.62 -7.74
C LYS A 144 -15.66 -10.15 -7.80
N ASP A 145 -14.59 -10.72 -7.27
CA ASP A 145 -14.47 -12.17 -7.10
C ASP A 145 -13.73 -12.48 -5.79
N ILE A 146 -14.45 -13.10 -4.84
CA ILE A 146 -13.96 -13.43 -3.50
C ILE A 146 -12.92 -14.55 -3.48
N ARG A 147 -12.71 -15.24 -4.61
CA ARG A 147 -11.72 -16.31 -4.75
C ARG A 147 -10.34 -15.77 -5.11
N LEU A 148 -10.25 -14.50 -5.50
CA LEU A 148 -8.99 -13.85 -5.86
C LEU A 148 -8.13 -13.66 -4.62
N LYS A 149 -6.84 -13.99 -4.74
CA LYS A 149 -5.87 -13.78 -3.67
C LYS A 149 -5.48 -12.32 -3.61
N PHE A 150 -5.60 -11.71 -2.43
CA PHE A 150 -5.11 -10.36 -2.12
C PHE A 150 -5.66 -9.22 -3.01
N ARG A 151 -6.75 -9.44 -3.75
CA ARG A 151 -7.41 -8.39 -4.56
C ARG A 151 -8.91 -8.61 -4.54
N GLY A 152 -9.67 -7.52 -4.67
CA GLY A 152 -11.12 -7.56 -4.57
C GLY A 152 -11.83 -7.72 -5.93
N SER A 153 -11.16 -7.35 -7.02
CA SER A 153 -11.73 -7.35 -8.37
C SER A 153 -10.72 -7.84 -9.41
N SER A 154 -11.20 -8.52 -10.46
CA SER A 154 -10.36 -9.25 -11.41
C SER A 154 -9.49 -8.36 -12.31
N ASN A 155 -9.78 -7.06 -12.41
CA ASN A 155 -8.94 -6.09 -13.12
C ASN A 155 -7.70 -5.65 -12.32
N GLN A 156 -7.69 -5.87 -11.00
CA GLN A 156 -6.56 -5.50 -10.16
C GLN A 156 -5.41 -6.48 -10.36
N ARG A 157 -4.18 -6.01 -10.23
CA ARG A 157 -2.98 -6.83 -10.46
C ARG A 157 -2.17 -6.91 -9.18
N VAL A 158 -1.63 -8.09 -8.86
CA VAL A 158 -0.67 -8.27 -7.77
C VAL A 158 0.72 -8.32 -8.41
N ILE A 159 1.49 -7.25 -8.26
CA ILE A 159 2.70 -6.98 -9.03
C ILE A 159 3.93 -7.19 -8.18
N ASP A 160 4.94 -7.90 -8.71
CA ASP A 160 6.29 -7.92 -8.17
C ASP A 160 7.00 -6.64 -8.63
N VAL A 161 7.10 -5.67 -7.73
CA VAL A 161 7.53 -4.31 -8.09
C VAL A 161 8.99 -4.32 -8.55
N GLN A 162 9.85 -5.06 -7.87
CA GLN A 162 11.28 -5.07 -8.14
C GLN A 162 11.59 -5.69 -9.51
N LYS A 163 10.93 -6.80 -9.86
CA LYS A 163 11.06 -7.41 -11.20
C LYS A 163 10.44 -6.53 -12.27
N THR A 164 9.28 -5.94 -11.98
CA THR A 164 8.56 -5.07 -12.92
C THR A 164 9.39 -3.85 -13.31
N LEU A 165 9.91 -3.11 -12.33
CA LEU A 165 10.72 -1.91 -12.58
C LEU A 165 12.04 -2.24 -13.29
N LYS A 166 12.65 -3.40 -12.99
CA LYS A 166 13.87 -3.86 -13.68
C LYS A 166 13.61 -4.22 -15.14
N LYS A 167 12.46 -4.81 -15.45
CA LYS A 167 12.10 -5.25 -16.80
C LYS A 167 11.49 -4.13 -17.64
N GLY A 168 10.88 -3.12 -17.01
CA GLY A 168 10.05 -2.12 -17.69
C GLY A 168 8.71 -2.66 -18.19
N GLU A 169 8.32 -3.84 -17.71
CA GLU A 169 7.10 -4.56 -18.10
C GLU A 169 6.49 -5.19 -16.85
N CYS A 170 5.15 -5.30 -16.81
CA CYS A 170 4.44 -5.88 -15.68
C CYS A 170 4.84 -7.35 -15.44
N VAL A 171 5.40 -7.62 -14.26
CA VAL A 171 5.67 -8.98 -13.76
C VAL A 171 4.74 -9.23 -12.59
N LEU A 172 3.84 -10.20 -12.75
CA LEU A 172 2.92 -10.57 -11.68
C LEU A 172 3.65 -11.32 -10.56
N TYR A 173 3.28 -10.99 -9.33
CA TYR A 173 3.69 -11.72 -8.12
C TYR A 173 2.83 -12.98 -7.93
N LEU A 174 1.55 -12.91 -8.32
CA LEU A 174 0.59 -14.02 -8.32
C LEU A 174 -0.26 -13.95 -9.59
N ASP A 175 -0.56 -15.11 -10.18
CA ASP A 175 -1.49 -15.25 -11.31
C ASP A 175 -2.96 -15.04 -10.89
#